data_AF-A0A382NBY4-F1
#
_entry.id   AF-A0A382NBY4-F1
#
_cell.length_a   1.000
_cell.length_b   1.000
_cell.length_c   1.000
_cell.angle_alpha   90.00
_cell.angle_beta   90.00
_cell.angle_gamma   90.00
#
_symmetry.space_group_name_H-M   'P 1'
#
loop_
_entity.id
_entity.type
_entity.pdbx_description
1 polymer ?
#
loop_
_entity_poly.entity_id
_entity_poly.type
_entity_poly.pdbx_seq_one_letter_code
_entity_poly.pdbx_strand_id
1 'polypeptide(L)'
;MPYSSPNRQLSTQKITWRAILIALLLLPVIYRWHIECEALRYTFPTLMAPFYSVVFTVLLITFLNLIIRRWTPKHSLKDSELLSLYVLMSITLLFMSYDMFLPLVSIIVHAFWFASSENEWRNLFWHYLPDWLTIRDQTILSAFYLGDKSIFEPLYLLAWLKPIFWWSVFTFTLVFVMQCINVIIRKQWIEQEKLVYPIVQLPYEITCNTTNFLRNRPMWWGFGLAALISLTN
;
A
#
# COMPACT_ATOMS: atom_id res chain seq x y z
N MET A 1 36.11 -6.89 -27.93
CA MET A 1 35.03 -5.91 -28.23
C MET A 1 34.47 -5.42 -26.90
N PRO A 2 34.71 -4.17 -26.49
CA PRO A 2 34.18 -3.66 -25.24
C PRO A 2 32.73 -3.19 -25.44
N TYR A 3 31.81 -3.75 -24.66
CA TYR A 3 30.46 -3.24 -24.50
C TYR A 3 30.54 -1.85 -23.85
N SER A 4 30.41 -0.81 -24.66
CA SER A 4 30.14 0.54 -24.19
C SER A 4 28.70 0.58 -23.66
N SER A 5 28.52 0.36 -22.37
CA SER A 5 27.28 0.70 -21.67
C SER A 5 27.05 2.20 -21.85
N PRO A 6 25.93 2.65 -22.45
CA PRO A 6 25.63 4.07 -22.45
C PRO A 6 25.39 4.46 -20.99
N ASN A 7 26.26 5.34 -20.48
CA ASN A 7 26.05 6.09 -19.24
C ASN A 7 24.77 6.92 -19.40
N ARG A 8 23.61 6.27 -19.23
CA ARG A 8 22.34 6.96 -19.02
C ARG A 8 22.47 7.54 -17.62
N GLN A 9 23.01 8.75 -17.53
CA GLN A 9 22.93 9.58 -16.33
C GLN A 9 21.44 9.55 -15.94
N LEU A 10 21.13 8.81 -14.88
CA LEU A 10 19.85 8.91 -14.20
C LEU A 10 19.83 10.33 -13.66
N SER A 11 19.32 11.28 -14.46
CA SER A 11 19.01 12.62 -13.98
C SER A 11 18.26 12.42 -12.68
N THR A 12 18.68 13.06 -11.59
CA THR A 12 17.96 13.07 -10.32
C THR A 12 16.56 13.63 -10.58
N GLN A 13 15.63 12.75 -10.92
CA GLN A 13 14.27 13.10 -11.26
C GLN A 13 13.56 13.43 -9.95
N LYS A 14 13.21 14.70 -9.81
CA LYS A 14 12.50 15.18 -8.63
C LYS A 14 11.05 14.70 -8.69
N ILE A 15 10.55 14.17 -7.57
CA ILE A 15 9.13 13.87 -7.38
C ILE A 15 8.35 15.17 -7.61
N THR A 16 7.36 15.13 -8.50
CA THR A 16 6.51 16.30 -8.78
C THR A 16 5.30 16.31 -7.85
N TRP A 17 4.82 17.51 -7.50
CA TRP A 17 3.59 17.66 -6.70
C TRP A 17 2.37 17.02 -7.39
N ARG A 18 2.36 16.95 -8.72
CA ARG A 18 1.29 16.32 -9.52
C ARG A 18 1.15 14.84 -9.18
N ALA A 19 2.25 14.10 -9.12
CA ALA A 19 2.25 12.68 -8.77
C ALA A 19 1.72 12.47 -7.34
N ILE A 20 2.09 13.34 -6.40
CA ILE A 20 1.61 13.31 -5.01
C ILE A 20 0.11 13.53 -4.96
N LEU A 21 -0.42 14.55 -5.65
CA LEU A 21 -1.86 14.80 -5.65
C LEU A 21 -2.66 13.68 -6.30
N ILE A 22 -2.17 13.11 -7.40
CA ILE A 22 -2.84 11.98 -8.05
C ILE A 22 -2.85 10.77 -7.11
N ALA A 23 -1.72 10.47 -6.46
CA ALA A 23 -1.67 9.40 -5.47
C ALA A 23 -2.68 9.66 -4.34
N LEU A 24 -2.71 10.87 -3.78
CA LEU A 24 -3.59 11.26 -2.69
C LEU A 24 -5.08 11.18 -3.07
N LEU A 25 -5.44 11.55 -4.30
CA LEU A 25 -6.79 11.42 -4.84
C LEU A 25 -7.20 9.97 -5.07
N LEU A 26 -6.24 9.10 -5.39
CA LEU A 26 -6.49 7.67 -5.59
C LEU A 26 -6.54 6.86 -4.28
N LEU A 27 -6.01 7.40 -3.17
CA LEU A 27 -5.98 6.70 -1.88
C LEU A 27 -7.34 6.18 -1.44
N PRO A 28 -8.43 6.98 -1.38
CA PRO A 28 -9.71 6.49 -0.91
C PRO A 28 -10.27 5.35 -1.77
N VAL A 29 -10.04 5.42 -3.08
CA VAL A 29 -10.51 4.40 -4.05
C VAL A 29 -9.75 3.09 -3.84
N ILE A 30 -8.42 3.17 -3.76
CA ILE A 30 -7.58 2.00 -3.52
C ILE A 30 -7.84 1.38 -2.15
N TYR A 31 -8.05 2.20 -1.12
CA TYR A 31 -8.33 1.73 0.23
C TYR A 31 -9.65 0.98 0.30
N ARG A 32 -10.71 1.55 -0.28
CA ARG A 32 -12.00 0.87 -0.38
C ARG A 32 -11.86 -0.47 -1.10
N TRP A 33 -11.11 -0.51 -2.20
CA TRP A 33 -10.87 -1.75 -2.94
C TRP A 33 -10.12 -2.79 -2.10
N HIS A 34 -9.12 -2.38 -1.32
CA HIS A 34 -8.37 -3.31 -0.47
C HIS A 34 -9.19 -3.87 0.68
N ILE A 35 -10.04 -3.06 1.33
CA ILE A 35 -10.96 -3.54 2.37
C ILE A 35 -11.86 -4.65 1.81
N GLU A 36 -12.42 -4.45 0.61
CA GLU A 36 -13.24 -5.47 -0.06
C GLU A 36 -12.45 -6.75 -0.34
N CYS A 37 -11.21 -6.62 -0.82
CA CYS A 37 -10.37 -7.76 -1.14
C CYS A 37 -9.87 -8.52 0.10
N GLU A 38 -9.45 -7.81 1.15
CA GLU A 38 -8.75 -8.41 2.30
C GLU A 38 -9.67 -8.75 3.46
N ALA A 39 -10.61 -7.87 3.79
CA ALA A 39 -11.49 -8.08 4.93
C ALA A 39 -12.75 -8.90 4.57
N LEU A 40 -13.24 -8.79 3.33
CA LEU A 40 -14.50 -9.41 2.92
C LEU A 40 -14.32 -10.63 2.04
N ARG A 41 -13.45 -10.54 1.03
CA ARG A 41 -13.28 -11.60 0.01
C ARG A 41 -12.07 -12.50 0.22
N TYR A 42 -11.17 -12.16 1.16
CA TYR A 42 -9.98 -12.94 1.49
C TYR A 42 -9.10 -13.28 0.26
N THR A 43 -8.93 -12.32 -0.66
CA THR A 43 -8.07 -12.46 -1.85
C THR A 43 -6.64 -11.93 -1.66
N PHE A 44 -6.40 -11.23 -0.54
CA PHE A 44 -5.08 -10.83 -0.02
C PHE A 44 -4.09 -10.17 -1.01
N PRO A 45 -4.46 -9.05 -1.67
CA PRO A 45 -3.58 -8.29 -2.57
C PRO A 45 -2.21 -7.89 -2.02
N THR A 46 -2.08 -7.71 -0.71
CA THR A 46 -0.85 -7.21 -0.10
C THR A 46 0.12 -8.29 0.37
N LEU A 47 -0.24 -9.58 0.30
CA LEU A 47 0.64 -10.67 0.75
C LEU A 47 1.80 -10.97 -0.21
N MET A 48 1.74 -10.50 -1.46
CA MET A 48 2.77 -10.77 -2.47
C MET A 48 3.24 -9.49 -3.16
N ALA A 49 4.56 -9.29 -3.17
CA ALA A 49 5.20 -8.25 -3.95
C ALA A 49 5.58 -8.75 -5.36
N PRO A 50 5.41 -7.93 -6.42
CA PRO A 50 4.84 -6.59 -6.39
C PRO A 50 3.31 -6.63 -6.19
N PHE A 51 2.76 -5.65 -5.46
CA PHE A 51 1.32 -5.56 -5.23
C PHE A 51 0.56 -5.43 -6.55
N TYR A 52 -0.20 -6.47 -6.91
CA TYR A 52 -0.88 -6.51 -8.21
C TYR A 52 -1.88 -5.37 -8.37
N SER A 53 -2.50 -4.92 -7.27
CA SER A 53 -3.44 -3.81 -7.25
C SER A 53 -2.78 -2.50 -7.69
N VAL A 54 -1.58 -2.21 -7.17
CA VAL A 54 -0.77 -1.04 -7.59
C VAL A 54 -0.34 -1.18 -9.04
N VAL A 55 0.19 -2.34 -9.42
CA VAL A 55 0.64 -2.58 -10.79
C VAL A 55 -0.50 -2.37 -11.78
N PHE A 56 -1.69 -2.88 -11.46
CA PHE A 56 -2.89 -2.71 -12.26
C PHE A 56 -3.35 -1.24 -12.32
N THR A 57 -3.39 -0.52 -11.19
CA THR A 57 -3.74 0.90 -11.18
C THR A 57 -2.75 1.73 -12.00
N VAL A 58 -1.45 1.49 -11.85
CA VAL A 58 -0.40 2.17 -12.63
C VAL A 58 -0.52 1.85 -14.12
N LEU A 59 -0.83 0.59 -14.48
CA LEU A 59 -1.12 0.19 -15.87
C LEU A 59 -2.29 0.99 -16.45
N LEU A 60 -3.41 1.10 -15.72
CA LEU A 60 -4.56 1.89 -16.15
C LEU A 60 -4.22 3.37 -16.32
N ILE A 61 -3.53 3.97 -15.36
CA ILE A 61 -3.10 5.38 -15.43
C ILE A 61 -2.16 5.59 -16.61
N THR A 62 -1.27 4.64 -16.87
CA THR A 62 -0.34 4.70 -17.99
C THR A 62 -1.09 4.63 -19.32
N PHE A 63 -2.08 3.74 -19.44
CA PHE A 63 -2.93 3.66 -20.63
C PHE A 63 -3.72 4.95 -20.87
N LEU A 64 -4.33 5.51 -19.81
CA LEU A 64 -4.99 6.82 -19.88
C LEU A 64 -4.01 7.93 -20.27
N ASN A 65 -2.78 7.89 -19.75
CA ASN A 65 -1.74 8.86 -20.08
C ASN A 65 -1.34 8.81 -21.56
N LEU A 66 -1.34 7.64 -22.20
CA LEU A 66 -1.12 7.53 -23.65
C LEU A 66 -2.22 8.20 -24.47
N ILE A 67 -3.48 8.05 -24.05
CA ILE A 67 -4.62 8.72 -24.68
C ILE A 67 -4.50 10.23 -24.51
N ILE A 68 -4.21 10.70 -23.29
CA ILE A 68 -3.99 12.12 -22.98
C ILE A 68 -2.83 12.68 -23.81
N ARG A 69 -1.72 11.94 -23.95
CA ARG A 69 -0.56 12.37 -24.74
C ARG A 69 -0.90 12.58 -26.22
N ARG A 70 -1.88 11.83 -26.76
CA ARG A 70 -2.36 12.00 -28.14
C ARG A 70 -3.16 13.28 -28.34
N TRP A 71 -3.94 13.71 -27.33
CA TRP A 71 -4.87 14.84 -27.48
C TRP A 71 -4.33 16.14 -26.85
N THR A 72 -3.66 16.04 -25.70
CA THR A 72 -3.13 17.17 -24.92
C THR A 72 -1.74 16.84 -24.33
N PRO A 73 -0.67 16.82 -25.17
CA PRO A 73 0.68 16.41 -24.73
C PRO A 73 1.26 17.29 -23.62
N LYS A 74 0.79 18.54 -23.47
CA LYS A 74 1.23 19.43 -22.38
C LYS A 74 0.80 18.93 -20.99
N HIS A 75 -0.30 18.17 -20.89
CA HIS A 75 -0.82 17.65 -19.63
C HIS A 75 -0.43 16.19 -19.36
N SER A 76 0.26 15.51 -20.27
CA SER A 76 0.69 14.13 -20.03
C SER A 76 1.64 14.04 -18.83
N LEU A 77 1.53 12.95 -18.09
CA LEU A 77 2.47 12.57 -17.06
C LEU A 77 3.78 12.09 -17.69
N LYS A 78 4.89 12.48 -17.07
CA LYS A 78 6.22 11.97 -17.43
C LYS A 78 6.41 10.57 -16.85
N ASP A 79 7.28 9.78 -17.46
CA ASP A 79 7.65 8.43 -17.00
C ASP A 79 8.10 8.44 -15.53
N SER A 80 8.82 9.50 -15.13
CA SER A 80 9.23 9.73 -13.74
C SER A 80 8.08 9.92 -12.77
N GLU A 81 7.01 10.58 -13.21
CA GLU A 81 5.80 10.82 -12.41
C GLU A 81 5.00 9.52 -12.25
N LEU A 82 4.91 8.71 -13.30
CA LEU A 82 4.28 7.39 -13.26
C LEU A 82 5.05 6.42 -12.34
N LEU A 83 6.38 6.38 -12.44
CA LEU A 83 7.21 5.56 -11.56
C LEU A 83 7.15 6.04 -10.10
N SER A 84 7.14 7.36 -9.87
CA SER A 84 6.93 7.92 -8.53
C SER A 84 5.56 7.53 -7.96
N LEU A 85 4.52 7.53 -8.80
CA LEU A 85 3.18 7.11 -8.40
C LEU A 85 3.15 5.65 -7.97
N TYR A 86 3.83 4.76 -8.69
CA TYR A 86 3.99 3.36 -8.27
C TYR A 86 4.62 3.28 -6.86
N VAL A 87 5.74 3.97 -6.63
CA VAL A 87 6.43 3.95 -5.32
C VAL A 87 5.55 4.51 -4.21
N LEU A 88 4.92 5.66 -4.41
CA LEU A 88 4.04 6.31 -3.43
C LEU A 88 2.86 5.41 -3.07
N MET A 89 2.24 4.76 -4.06
CA MET A 89 1.13 3.84 -3.83
C MET A 89 1.56 2.58 -3.10
N SER A 90 2.70 1.98 -3.48
CA SER A 90 3.23 0.80 -2.79
C SER A 90 3.53 1.08 -1.32
N ILE A 91 4.16 2.22 -1.01
CA ILE A 91 4.41 2.62 0.39
C ILE A 91 3.10 2.81 1.14
N THR A 92 2.11 3.44 0.51
CA THR A 92 0.85 3.74 1.18
C THR A 92 0.02 2.48 1.46
N LEU A 93 0.07 1.50 0.55
CA LEU A 93 -0.63 0.23 0.73
C LEU A 93 0.03 -0.72 1.72
N LEU A 94 1.34 -0.58 1.97
CA LEU A 94 2.01 -1.34 3.03
C LEU A 94 1.29 -1.17 4.37
N PHE A 95 0.88 0.07 4.67
CA PHE A 95 0.13 0.41 5.86
C PHE A 95 -1.24 -0.26 5.90
N MET A 96 -1.95 -0.29 4.78
CA MET A 96 -3.28 -0.90 4.65
C MET A 96 -3.23 -2.39 4.32
N SER A 97 -2.11 -3.06 4.59
CA SER A 97 -2.00 -4.49 4.37
C SER A 97 -2.75 -5.30 5.42
N TYR A 98 -3.07 -6.54 5.01
CA TYR A 98 -3.77 -7.52 5.83
C TYR A 98 -3.07 -7.77 7.17
N ASP A 99 -1.73 -7.69 7.20
CA ASP A 99 -0.92 -7.94 8.40
C ASP A 99 -0.57 -6.67 9.19
N MET A 100 -1.10 -5.50 8.79
CA MET A 100 -0.76 -4.22 9.42
C MET A 100 -1.99 -3.54 10.03
N PHE A 101 -2.63 -2.58 9.35
CA PHE A 101 -3.67 -1.78 10.01
C PHE A 101 -4.97 -2.53 10.31
N LEU A 102 -5.33 -3.54 9.51
CA LEU A 102 -6.55 -4.30 9.70
C LEU A 102 -6.58 -5.01 11.08
N PRO A 103 -5.57 -5.84 11.45
CA PRO A 103 -5.50 -6.44 12.78
C PRO A 103 -5.20 -5.40 13.86
N LEU A 104 -4.47 -4.34 13.54
CA LEU A 104 -4.13 -3.32 14.53
C LEU A 104 -5.38 -2.65 15.11
N VAL A 105 -6.31 -2.24 14.24
CA VAL A 105 -7.57 -1.63 14.67
C VAL A 105 -8.36 -2.59 15.56
N SER A 106 -8.36 -3.89 15.24
CA SER A 106 -8.97 -4.92 16.09
C SER A 106 -8.30 -4.97 17.47
N ILE A 107 -6.98 -5.05 17.56
CA ILE A 107 -6.23 -5.15 18.81
C ILE A 107 -6.53 -4.00 19.78
N ILE A 108 -6.78 -2.78 19.28
CA ILE A 108 -7.10 -1.60 20.10
C ILE A 108 -8.37 -1.78 20.94
N VAL A 109 -9.35 -2.55 20.46
CA VAL A 109 -10.71 -2.61 21.00
C VAL A 109 -11.17 -4.01 21.43
N HIS A 110 -10.64 -5.05 20.79
CA HIS A 110 -11.20 -6.41 20.83
C HIS A 110 -11.20 -7.02 22.24
N ALA A 111 -10.10 -6.85 22.98
CA ALA A 111 -9.94 -7.40 24.32
C ALA A 111 -10.93 -6.83 25.35
N PHE A 112 -11.51 -5.66 25.09
CA PHE A 112 -12.46 -5.00 25.98
C PHE A 112 -13.92 -5.23 25.61
N TRP A 113 -14.21 -5.34 24.31
CA TRP A 113 -15.57 -5.59 23.81
C TRP A 113 -15.99 -7.06 23.99
N PHE A 114 -15.10 -8.01 23.69
CA PHE A 114 -15.40 -9.44 23.77
C PHE A 114 -15.03 -10.08 25.11
N ALA A 115 -14.70 -9.30 26.15
CA ALA A 115 -14.42 -9.85 27.47
C ALA A 115 -15.69 -10.46 28.10
N SER A 116 -15.65 -11.76 28.39
CA SER A 116 -16.75 -12.51 29.01
C SER A 116 -16.28 -13.25 30.27
N SER A 117 -17.21 -13.81 31.04
CA SER A 117 -16.88 -14.66 32.19
C SER A 117 -16.12 -15.92 31.79
N GLU A 118 -16.39 -16.45 30.60
CA GLU A 118 -15.86 -17.73 30.12
C GLU A 118 -14.42 -17.61 29.61
N ASN A 119 -14.06 -16.46 29.03
CA ASN A 119 -12.69 -16.24 28.52
C ASN A 119 -11.77 -15.58 29.55
N GLU A 120 -12.33 -15.03 30.63
CA GLU A 120 -11.61 -14.38 31.73
C GLU A 120 -10.65 -13.25 31.29
N TRP A 121 -10.82 -12.67 30.10
CA TRP A 121 -9.89 -11.69 29.54
C TRP A 121 -9.70 -10.46 30.42
N ARG A 122 -10.73 -10.11 31.19
CA ARG A 122 -10.66 -9.04 32.18
C ARG A 122 -9.58 -9.29 33.24
N ASN A 123 -9.45 -10.52 33.71
CA ASN A 123 -8.48 -10.89 34.74
C ASN A 123 -7.10 -11.19 34.12
N LEU A 124 -7.09 -11.79 32.94
CA LEU A 124 -5.86 -12.24 32.28
C LEU A 124 -5.09 -11.11 31.59
N PHE A 125 -5.78 -10.19 30.90
CA PHE A 125 -5.14 -9.28 29.94
C PHE A 125 -5.31 -7.80 30.25
N TRP A 126 -6.43 -7.36 30.84
CA TRP A 126 -6.72 -5.93 30.97
C TRP A 126 -5.65 -5.15 31.74
N HIS A 127 -4.97 -5.78 32.71
CA HIS A 127 -3.89 -5.12 33.46
C HIS A 127 -2.64 -4.82 32.60
N TYR A 128 -2.41 -5.59 31.54
CA TYR A 128 -1.27 -5.44 30.64
C TYR A 128 -1.55 -4.52 29.44
N LEU A 129 -2.82 -4.15 29.23
CA LEU A 129 -3.26 -3.33 28.11
C LEU A 129 -3.34 -1.86 28.53
N PRO A 130 -2.44 -1.00 28.04
CA PRO A 130 -2.40 0.38 28.50
C PRO A 130 -3.46 1.26 27.84
N ASP A 131 -4.10 2.12 28.64
CA ASP A 131 -5.13 3.10 28.22
C ASP A 131 -4.65 4.17 27.22
N TRP A 132 -3.38 4.12 26.78
CA TRP A 132 -2.83 5.00 25.75
C TRP A 132 -2.64 4.31 24.39
N LEU A 133 -2.64 2.97 24.35
CA LEU A 133 -2.65 2.18 23.11
C LEU A 133 -4.02 1.61 22.78
N THR A 134 -4.90 1.46 23.77
CA THR A 134 -6.19 0.78 23.64
C THR A 134 -7.36 1.67 24.04
N ILE A 135 -8.57 1.26 23.67
CA ILE A 135 -9.82 1.92 24.05
C ILE A 135 -10.63 0.95 24.91
N ARG A 136 -10.91 1.36 26.15
CA ARG A 136 -11.65 0.56 27.14
C ARG A 136 -13.11 0.99 27.32
N ASP A 137 -13.45 2.22 26.93
CA ASP A 137 -14.77 2.79 27.15
C ASP A 137 -15.84 2.06 26.33
N GLN A 138 -16.80 1.44 27.03
CA GLN A 138 -17.86 0.63 26.43
C GLN A 138 -18.78 1.43 25.50
N THR A 139 -18.96 2.73 25.74
CA THR A 139 -19.76 3.60 24.85
C THR A 139 -19.05 3.83 23.52
N ILE A 140 -17.71 3.94 23.53
CA ILE A 140 -16.92 4.07 22.31
C ILE A 140 -16.84 2.72 21.57
N LEU A 141 -16.67 1.63 22.32
CA LEU A 141 -16.62 0.28 21.78
C LEU A 141 -17.95 -0.10 21.11
N SER A 142 -19.09 0.19 21.74
CA SER A 142 -20.41 -0.08 21.15
C SER A 142 -20.60 0.70 19.86
N ALA A 143 -20.25 1.99 19.83
CA ALA A 143 -20.33 2.81 18.64
C ALA A 143 -19.46 2.28 17.48
N PHE A 144 -18.27 1.76 17.79
CA PHE A 144 -17.37 1.16 16.81
C PHE A 144 -17.91 -0.16 16.24
N TYR A 145 -18.39 -1.06 17.09
CA TYR A 145 -18.82 -2.40 16.65
C TYR A 145 -20.22 -2.43 16.06
N LEU A 146 -21.16 -1.62 16.58
CA LEU A 146 -22.54 -1.57 16.08
C LEU A 146 -22.68 -0.62 14.89
N GLY A 147 -21.80 0.37 14.75
CA GLY A 147 -21.86 1.35 13.67
C GLY A 147 -23.09 2.25 13.74
N ASP A 148 -23.72 2.38 14.91
CA ASP A 148 -24.95 3.15 15.14
C ASP A 148 -24.70 4.66 15.31
N LYS A 149 -23.42 5.06 15.42
CA LYS A 149 -22.98 6.44 15.65
C LYS A 149 -21.98 6.89 14.59
N SER A 150 -21.98 8.19 14.33
CA SER A 150 -21.03 8.77 13.38
C SER A 150 -19.65 8.93 14.04
N ILE A 151 -18.62 8.38 13.41
CA ILE A 151 -17.23 8.55 13.87
C ILE A 151 -16.77 10.02 13.86
N PHE A 152 -17.48 10.89 13.13
CA PHE A 152 -17.18 12.32 13.05
C PHE A 152 -17.70 13.11 14.25
N GLU A 153 -18.47 12.50 15.16
CA GLU A 153 -18.83 13.19 16.40
C GLU A 153 -17.57 13.36 17.29
N PRO A 154 -17.37 14.54 17.90
CA PRO A 154 -16.15 14.83 18.65
C PRO A 154 -15.83 13.81 19.74
N LEU A 155 -16.84 13.26 20.42
CA LEU A 155 -16.66 12.26 21.46
C LEU A 155 -15.93 11.01 20.93
N TYR A 156 -16.43 10.43 19.84
CA TYR A 156 -15.84 9.23 19.25
C TYR A 156 -14.49 9.54 18.61
N LEU A 157 -14.38 10.65 17.88
CA LEU A 157 -13.12 11.04 17.23
C LEU A 157 -11.98 11.25 18.25
N LEU A 158 -12.24 11.99 19.34
CA LEU A 158 -11.25 12.31 20.36
C LEU A 158 -10.76 11.06 21.11
N ALA A 159 -11.64 10.08 21.33
CA ALA A 159 -11.27 8.81 21.98
C ALA A 159 -10.21 8.04 21.16
N TRP A 160 -10.24 8.14 19.83
CA TRP A 160 -9.30 7.47 18.94
C TRP A 160 -7.97 8.21 18.75
N LEU A 161 -7.92 9.53 18.99
CA LEU A 161 -6.69 10.32 18.75
C LEU A 161 -5.49 9.80 19.53
N LYS A 162 -5.67 9.42 20.79
CA LYS A 162 -4.57 8.99 21.67
C LYS A 162 -3.98 7.65 21.22
N PRO A 163 -4.77 6.58 20.99
CA PRO A 163 -4.27 5.35 20.35
C PRO A 163 -3.64 5.60 18.97
N ILE A 164 -4.30 6.37 18.10
CA ILE A 164 -3.78 6.66 16.75
C ILE A 164 -2.41 7.31 16.82
N PHE A 165 -2.23 8.29 17.71
CA PHE A 165 -0.96 8.98 17.87
C PHE A 165 0.17 8.01 18.25
N TRP A 166 -0.02 7.23 19.31
CA TRP A 166 1.02 6.33 19.80
C TRP A 166 1.33 5.18 18.84
N TRP A 167 0.31 4.60 18.21
CA TRP A 167 0.51 3.60 17.17
C TRP A 167 1.20 4.16 15.93
N SER A 168 0.93 5.42 15.57
CA SER A 168 1.64 6.11 14.49
C SER A 168 3.12 6.33 14.85
N VAL A 169 3.43 6.75 16.08
CA VAL A 169 4.81 6.93 16.56
C VAL A 169 5.57 5.60 16.53
N PHE A 170 4.96 4.53 17.04
CA PHE A 170 5.54 3.19 17.00
C PHE A 170 5.80 2.74 15.56
N THR A 171 4.79 2.84 14.70
CA THR A 171 4.87 2.43 13.29
C THR A 171 5.94 3.21 12.54
N PHE A 172 5.99 4.53 12.73
CA PHE A 172 7.02 5.38 12.13
C PHE A 172 8.42 4.97 12.56
N THR A 173 8.61 4.72 13.86
CA THR A 173 9.89 4.28 14.42
C THR A 173 10.31 2.93 13.84
N LEU A 174 9.37 1.99 13.74
CA LEU A 174 9.61 0.67 13.16
C LEU A 174 10.06 0.77 11.69
N VAL A 175 9.31 1.51 10.87
CA VAL A 175 9.65 1.72 9.45
C VAL A 175 10.99 2.44 9.31
N PHE A 176 11.27 3.43 10.17
CA PHE A 176 12.54 4.13 10.18
C PHE A 176 13.72 3.19 10.46
N VAL A 177 13.62 2.34 11.48
CA VAL A 177 14.66 1.34 11.81
C VAL A 177 14.84 0.37 10.64
N MET A 178 13.75 -0.13 10.06
CA MET A 178 13.81 -1.01 8.88
C MET A 178 14.49 -0.31 7.69
N GLN A 179 14.25 1.00 7.51
CA GLN A 179 14.91 1.79 6.48
C GLN A 179 16.40 1.95 6.76
N CYS A 180 16.81 2.18 8.01
CA CYS A 180 18.22 2.23 8.41
C CYS A 180 18.94 0.90 8.11
N ILE A 181 18.31 -0.23 8.45
CA ILE A 181 18.82 -1.57 8.14
C ILE A 181 18.98 -1.73 6.63
N ASN A 182 17.97 -1.36 5.84
CA ASN A 182 18.04 -1.40 4.38
C ASN A 182 19.21 -0.58 3.84
N VAL A 183 19.48 0.62 4.37
CA VAL A 183 20.62 1.46 3.93
C VAL A 183 21.96 0.77 4.18
N ILE A 184 22.13 0.11 5.33
CA ILE A 184 23.37 -0.60 5.68
C ILE A 184 23.58 -1.79 4.74
N ILE A 185 22.54 -2.62 4.56
CA ILE A 185 22.65 -3.87 3.79
C ILE A 185 22.66 -3.62 2.27
N ARG A 186 22.03 -2.53 1.80
CA ARG A 186 21.91 -2.20 0.36
C ARG A 186 23.24 -2.26 -0.37
N LYS A 187 24.34 -1.81 0.24
CA LYS A 187 25.66 -1.83 -0.40
C LYS A 187 26.15 -3.27 -0.64
N GLN A 188 26.01 -4.13 0.37
CA GLN A 188 26.36 -5.55 0.29
C GLN A 188 25.55 -6.26 -0.82
N TRP A 189 24.23 -6.07 -0.82
CA TRP A 189 23.33 -6.70 -1.79
C TRP A 189 23.59 -6.29 -3.23
N ILE A 190 23.89 -5.00 -3.46
CA ILE A 190 24.11 -4.49 -4.82
C ILE A 190 25.51 -4.85 -5.33
N GLU A 191 26.55 -4.63 -4.52
CA GLU A 191 27.93 -4.70 -4.99
C GLU A 191 28.51 -6.12 -4.91
N GLN A 192 28.21 -6.86 -3.84
CA GLN A 192 28.81 -8.17 -3.58
C GLN A 192 27.91 -9.30 -4.07
N GLU A 193 26.65 -9.31 -3.62
CA GLU A 193 25.71 -10.41 -3.90
C GLU A 193 24.97 -10.25 -5.23
N LYS A 194 25.01 -9.05 -5.82
CA LYS A 194 24.34 -8.70 -7.08
C LYS A 194 22.88 -9.17 -7.12
N LEU A 195 22.17 -8.94 -6.01
CA LEU A 195 20.78 -9.35 -5.87
C LEU A 195 19.94 -8.70 -6.97
N VAL A 196 19.21 -9.53 -7.73
CA VAL A 196 18.30 -9.06 -8.77
C VAL A 196 17.03 -8.55 -8.08
N TYR A 197 16.50 -7.41 -8.54
CA TYR A 197 15.25 -6.82 -8.03
C TYR A 197 14.08 -7.02 -9.03
N PRO A 198 13.56 -8.26 -9.21
CA PRO A 198 12.55 -8.57 -10.22
C PRO A 198 11.23 -7.81 -9.99
N ILE A 199 10.90 -7.52 -8.74
CA ILE A 199 9.65 -6.84 -8.36
C ILE A 199 9.49 -5.45 -8.99
N VAL A 200 10.60 -4.78 -9.34
CA VAL A 200 10.58 -3.44 -9.95
C VAL A 200 10.50 -3.51 -11.48
N GLN A 201 10.85 -4.64 -12.10
CA GLN A 201 10.96 -4.76 -13.55
C GLN A 201 9.64 -4.52 -14.26
N LEU A 202 8.56 -5.15 -13.80
CA LEU A 202 7.24 -5.00 -14.41
C LEU A 202 6.70 -3.55 -14.30
N PRO A 203 6.69 -2.90 -13.12
CA PRO A 203 6.35 -1.48 -13.00
C PRO A 203 7.22 -0.58 -13.87
N TYR A 204 8.52 -0.86 -13.96
CA TYR A 204 9.44 -0.10 -14.80
C TYR A 204 9.10 -0.24 -16.30
N GLU A 205 8.80 -1.45 -16.77
CA GLU A 205 8.39 -1.68 -18.16
C GLU A 205 7.08 -0.97 -18.50
N ILE A 206 6.11 -0.98 -17.57
CA ILE A 206 4.84 -0.26 -17.72
C ILE A 206 5.08 1.25 -17.80
N THR A 207 5.90 1.81 -16.92
CA THR A 207 6.02 3.28 -16.71
C THR A 207 7.05 3.95 -17.62
N CYS A 208 8.20 3.32 -17.88
CA CYS A 208 9.33 3.89 -18.61
C CYS A 208 9.51 3.33 -20.03
N ASN A 209 9.06 2.09 -20.29
CA ASN A 209 9.19 1.42 -21.58
C ASN A 209 7.81 1.08 -22.20
N THR A 210 6.79 1.89 -21.89
CA THR A 210 5.38 1.60 -22.16
C THR A 210 5.09 1.12 -23.58
N THR A 211 5.65 1.76 -24.61
CA THR A 211 5.37 1.40 -26.01
C THR A 211 5.87 0.00 -26.37
N ASN A 212 7.04 -0.39 -25.84
CA ASN A 212 7.61 -1.72 -26.06
C ASN A 212 6.82 -2.77 -25.27
N PHE A 213 6.47 -2.45 -24.03
CA PHE A 213 5.64 -3.30 -23.19
C PHE A 213 4.27 -3.61 -23.84
N LEU A 214 3.57 -2.59 -24.34
CA LEU A 214 2.28 -2.78 -25.03
C LEU A 214 2.39 -3.57 -26.35
N ARG A 215 3.55 -3.51 -27.02
CA ARG A 215 3.78 -4.24 -28.28
C ARG A 215 4.17 -5.70 -28.05
N ASN A 216 4.50 -6.10 -26.82
CA ASN A 216 4.94 -7.45 -26.49
C ASN A 216 3.79 -8.47 -26.59
N ARG A 217 3.57 -9.03 -27.78
CA ARG A 217 2.47 -9.97 -28.05
C ARG A 217 2.46 -11.19 -27.11
N PRO A 218 3.58 -11.90 -26.86
CA PRO A 218 3.60 -13.02 -25.91
C PRO A 218 3.03 -12.68 -24.53
N MET A 219 3.38 -11.50 -23.99
CA MET A 219 2.87 -11.05 -22.70
C MET A 219 1.34 -10.92 -22.69
N TRP A 220 0.76 -10.33 -23.74
CA TRP A 220 -0.70 -10.18 -23.87
C TRP A 220 -1.43 -11.48 -24.13
N TRP A 221 -0.83 -12.44 -24.85
CA TRP A 221 -1.37 -13.80 -24.97
C TRP A 221 -1.45 -14.48 -23.61
N GLY A 222 -0.39 -14.40 -22.81
CA GLY A 222 -0.36 -14.95 -21.45
C GLY A 222 -1.40 -14.28 -20.53
N PHE A 223 -1.46 -12.94 -20.55
CA PHE A 223 -2.47 -12.18 -19.79
C PHE A 223 -3.90 -12.57 -20.20
N GLY A 224 -4.18 -12.62 -21.52
CA GLY A 224 -5.49 -12.97 -22.05
C GLY A 224 -5.93 -14.40 -21.67
N LEU A 225 -5.00 -15.36 -21.73
CA LEU A 225 -5.27 -16.74 -21.32
C LEU A 225 -5.58 -16.83 -19.81
N ALA A 226 -4.75 -16.20 -18.98
CA ALA A 226 -4.96 -16.17 -17.53
C ALA A 226 -6.29 -15.48 -17.16
N ALA A 227 -6.61 -14.37 -17.82
CA ALA A 227 -7.87 -13.66 -17.63
C ALA A 227 -9.08 -14.50 -18.05
N LEU A 228 -8.99 -15.21 -19.18
CA LEU A 228 -10.06 -16.11 -19.63
C LEU A 228 -10.32 -17.20 -18.60
N ILE A 229 -9.26 -17.90 -18.16
CA ILE A 229 -9.37 -18.95 -17.14
C ILE A 229 -10.00 -18.40 -15.85
N SER A 230 -9.54 -17.24 -15.40
CA SER A 230 -10.02 -16.61 -14.15
C SER A 230 -11.46 -16.11 -14.24
N LEU A 231 -11.98 -15.81 -15.43
CA LEU A 231 -13.37 -15.39 -15.63
C LEU A 231 -14.32 -16.57 -15.79
N THR A 232 -13.82 -17.71 -16.25
CA THR A 232 -14.62 -18.94 -16.43
C THR A 232 -14.69 -19.83 -15.19
N ASN A 233 -13.78 -19.62 -14.23
CA ASN A 233 -13.72 -20.34 -12.95
C ASN A 233 -14.40 -19.52 -11.86
#